data_AF-A0A1L7LKC9-F1
#
_entry.id   AF-A0A1L7LKC9-F1
#
_cell.length_a   1.000
_cell.length_b   1.000
_cell.length_c   1.000
_cell.angle_alpha   90.00
_cell.angle_beta   90.00
_cell.angle_gamma   90.00
#
_symmetry.space_group_name_H-M   'P 1'
#
loop_
_entity.id
_entity.type
_entity.pdbx_description
1 polymer ?
#
loop_
_entity_poly.entity_id
_entity_poly.type
_entity_poly.pdbx_seq_one_letter_code
_entity_poly.pdbx_strand_id
1 'polypeptide(L)'
;MSITSLLLALVPALGWGIQPIFLRKIGGDTTNEVLGFGIGSVVVGLLVQLVFHPAAISWETFLISFVSGAFWIFGQSGQVRSYDIIGVSKTMPLSTGLQLIGTSLIGVFAFGEWAGIWNKFLVFLPLLS
;
A
#
# COMPACT_ATOMS: atom_id res chain seq x y z
N MET A 1 22.28 -4.15 9.26
CA MET A 1 21.62 -3.00 8.59
C MET A 1 22.58 -1.82 8.59
N SER A 2 22.81 -1.18 7.45
CA SER A 2 23.61 0.05 7.39
C SER A 2 22.74 1.27 7.71
N ILE A 3 23.36 2.37 8.15
CA ILE A 3 22.67 3.65 8.41
C ILE A 3 21.93 4.13 7.15
N THR A 4 22.51 3.94 5.97
CA THR A 4 21.88 4.29 4.69
C THR A 4 20.55 3.58 4.46
N SER A 5 20.47 2.28 4.77
CA SER A 5 19.21 1.52 4.66
C SER A 5 18.13 2.04 5.60
N LEU A 6 18.51 2.48 6.81
CA LEU A 6 17.58 3.08 7.76
C LEU A 6 17.02 4.41 7.23
N LEU A 7 17.89 5.27 6.70
CA LEU A 7 17.48 6.55 6.13
C LEU A 7 16.53 6.37 4.94
N LEU A 8 16.81 5.39 4.07
CA LEU A 8 15.93 5.07 2.94
C LEU A 8 14.57 4.52 3.40
N ALA A 9 14.52 3.73 4.47
CA ALA A 9 13.27 3.20 5.02
C ALA A 9 12.40 4.29 5.70
N LEU A 10 13.00 5.37 6.20
CA LEU A 10 12.27 6.49 6.80
C LEU A 10 11.46 7.29 5.77
N VAL A 11 11.93 7.39 4.53
CA VAL A 11 11.24 8.15 3.48
C VAL A 11 9.79 7.69 3.25
N PRO A 12 9.52 6.40 2.96
CA PRO A 12 8.15 5.93 2.83
C PRO A 12 7.40 5.95 4.17
N ALA A 13 8.06 5.63 5.30
CA ALA A 13 7.39 5.64 6.61
C ALA A 13 6.82 7.02 6.97
N LEU A 14 7.59 8.08 6.72
CA LEU A 14 7.14 9.46 6.91
C LEU A 14 6.09 9.85 5.86
N GLY A 15 6.31 9.51 4.59
CA GLY A 15 5.36 9.79 3.52
C GLY A 15 3.97 9.22 3.81
N TRP A 16 3.91 7.93 4.12
CA TRP A 16 2.67 7.22 4.45
C TRP A 16 2.03 7.70 5.76
N GLY A 17 2.83 8.06 6.77
CA GLY A 17 2.29 8.56 8.04
C GLY A 17 1.70 9.96 7.95
N ILE A 18 2.28 10.83 7.10
CA ILE A 18 1.88 12.22 6.95
C ILE A 18 0.72 12.37 5.95
N GLN A 19 0.68 11.53 4.91
CA GLN A 19 -0.34 11.51 3.86
C GLN A 19 -1.80 11.63 4.37
N PRO A 20 -2.29 10.78 5.30
CA PRO A 20 -3.69 10.84 5.75
C PRO A 20 -4.05 12.14 6.47
N ILE A 21 -3.07 12.79 7.11
CA ILE A 21 -3.24 14.08 7.78
C ILE A 21 -3.51 15.17 6.74
N PHE A 22 -2.75 15.17 5.63
CA PHE A 22 -2.96 16.13 4.55
C PHE A 22 -4.29 15.92 3.82
N LEU A 23 -4.66 14.66 3.53
CA LEU A 23 -5.95 14.33 2.91
C LEU A 23 -7.11 14.89 3.74
N ARG A 24 -7.13 14.61 5.05
CA ARG A 24 -8.19 15.14 5.91
C ARG A 24 -8.11 16.64 6.14
N LYS A 25 -6.92 17.25 6.09
CA LYS A 25 -6.76 18.70 6.27
C LYS A 25 -7.25 19.49 5.06
N ILE A 26 -6.95 19.02 3.85
CA ILE A 26 -7.42 19.65 2.61
C ILE A 26 -8.93 19.42 2.47
N GLY A 27 -9.39 18.21 2.84
CA GLY A 27 -10.76 17.78 2.63
C GLY A 27 -11.09 17.62 1.15
N GLY A 28 -12.19 16.94 0.85
CA GLY A 28 -12.60 16.70 -0.52
C GLY A 28 -13.38 15.41 -0.67
N ASP A 29 -13.82 15.15 -1.89
CA ASP A 29 -14.43 13.87 -2.23
C ASP A 29 -13.35 12.80 -2.40
N THR A 30 -13.60 11.60 -1.87
CA THR A 30 -12.70 10.44 -1.94
C THR A 30 -12.26 10.17 -3.38
N THR A 31 -13.16 10.41 -4.36
CA THR A 31 -12.86 10.25 -5.78
C THR A 31 -11.70 11.12 -6.23
N ASN A 32 -11.69 12.40 -5.85
CA ASN A 32 -10.64 13.34 -6.25
C ASN A 32 -9.31 13.04 -5.57
N GLU A 33 -9.36 12.56 -4.33
CA GLU A 33 -8.17 12.12 -3.58
C GLU A 33 -7.51 10.90 -4.24
N VAL A 34 -8.31 9.90 -4.63
CA VAL A 34 -7.82 8.70 -5.32
C VAL A 34 -7.31 9.02 -6.72
N LEU A 35 -8.02 9.86 -7.47
CA LEU A 35 -7.55 10.35 -8.76
C LEU A 35 -6.21 11.10 -8.64
N GLY A 36 -6.03 11.88 -7.58
CA GLY A 36 -4.77 12.55 -7.26
C GLY A 36 -3.60 11.57 -7.11
N PHE A 37 -3.80 10.43 -6.45
CA PHE A 37 -2.77 9.37 -6.39
C PHE A 37 -2.46 8.81 -7.78
N GLY A 38 -3.49 8.51 -8.57
CA GLY A 38 -3.34 7.98 -9.92
C GLY A 38 -2.52 8.93 -10.82
N ILE A 39 -2.94 10.19 -10.91
CA ILE A 39 -2.24 11.19 -11.72
C ILE A 39 -0.82 11.43 -11.18
N GLY A 40 -0.66 11.59 -9.87
CA GLY A 40 0.65 11.81 -9.24
C GLY A 40 1.63 10.67 -9.51
N SER A 41 1.18 9.41 -9.38
CA SER A 41 2.01 8.23 -9.65
C SER A 41 2.42 8.11 -11.11
N VAL A 42 1.52 8.43 -12.06
CA VAL A 42 1.85 8.44 -13.49
C VAL A 42 2.88 9.53 -13.80
N VAL A 43 2.69 10.75 -13.28
CA VAL A 43 3.64 11.85 -13.49
C VAL A 43 5.01 11.51 -12.93
N VAL A 44 5.07 11.01 -11.70
CA VAL A 44 6.34 10.60 -11.07
C VAL A 44 6.99 9.45 -11.84
N GLY A 45 6.21 8.46 -12.27
CA GLY A 45 6.70 7.34 -13.08
C GLY A 45 7.32 7.79 -14.40
N LEU A 46 6.66 8.71 -15.11
CA LEU A 46 7.18 9.30 -16.34
C LEU A 46 8.48 10.10 -16.10
N LEU A 47 8.53 10.90 -15.03
CA LEU A 47 9.74 11.65 -14.67
C LEU A 47 10.91 10.70 -14.37
N VAL A 48 10.68 9.62 -13.64
CA VAL A 48 11.70 8.59 -13.37
C VAL A 48 12.17 7.94 -14.66
N GLN A 49 11.25 7.60 -15.57
CA GLN A 49 11.59 7.02 -16.88
C GLN A 49 12.46 7.97 -17.72
N LEU A 50 12.18 9.27 -17.67
CA LEU A 50 12.91 10.30 -18.42
C LEU A 50 14.29 10.60 -17.83
N VAL A 51 14.44 10.59 -16.50
CA VAL A 51 15.69 10.99 -15.83
C VAL A 51 16.66 9.84 -15.68
N PHE A 52 16.17 8.66 -15.31
CA PHE A 52 17.03 7.51 -14.97
C PHE A 52 17.13 6.47 -16.09
N HIS A 53 16.33 6.61 -17.16
CA HIS A 53 16.30 5.70 -18.29
C HIS A 53 16.35 4.20 -17.90
N PRO A 54 15.45 3.73 -17.00
CA PRO A 54 15.42 2.32 -16.66
C PRO A 54 15.11 1.47 -17.88
N ALA A 55 15.56 0.21 -17.86
CA ALA A 55 15.45 -0.73 -18.97
C ALA A 55 14.00 -0.82 -19.49
N ALA A 56 13.87 -1.14 -20.79
CA ALA A 56 12.58 -1.22 -21.45
C ALA A 56 11.61 -2.15 -20.69
N ILE A 57 10.44 -1.63 -20.34
CA ILE A 57 9.38 -2.38 -19.66
C ILE A 57 8.79 -3.37 -20.67
N SER A 58 8.90 -4.67 -20.41
CA SER A 58 8.27 -5.68 -21.26
C SER A 58 6.75 -5.57 -21.18
N TRP A 59 6.06 -6.01 -22.23
CA TRP A 59 4.60 -6.03 -22.27
C TRP A 59 3.99 -6.82 -21.10
N GLU A 60 4.64 -7.92 -20.71
CA GLU A 60 4.23 -8.79 -19.61
C GLU A 60 4.32 -8.07 -18.26
N THR A 61 5.46 -7.41 -17.98
CA THR A 61 5.65 -6.64 -16.74
C THR A 61 4.66 -5.49 -16.66
N PHE A 62 4.41 -4.80 -17.78
CA PHE A 62 3.41 -3.74 -17.84
C PHE A 62 2.02 -4.24 -17.46
N LEU A 63 1.56 -5.36 -18.04
CA LEU A 63 0.24 -5.91 -17.75
C LEU A 63 0.09 -6.34 -16.29
N ILE A 64 1.10 -7.01 -15.73
CA ILE A 64 1.09 -7.43 -14.32
C ILE A 64 1.03 -6.21 -13.40
N SER A 65 1.87 -5.20 -13.66
CA SER A 65 1.87 -3.95 -12.88
C SER A 65 0.55 -3.18 -13.02
N PHE A 66 -0.05 -3.16 -14.20
CA PHE A 66 -1.33 -2.50 -14.44
C PHE A 66 -2.46 -3.16 -13.65
N VAL A 67 -2.57 -4.49 -13.70
CA VAL A 67 -3.57 -5.25 -12.93
C VAL A 67 -3.32 -5.10 -11.42
N SER A 68 -2.06 -5.16 -10.98
CA SER A 68 -1.69 -4.91 -9.59
C SER A 68 -2.10 -3.51 -9.12
N GLY A 69 -1.87 -2.49 -9.95
CA GLY A 69 -2.30 -1.13 -9.70
C GLY A 69 -3.83 -1.02 -9.56
N ALA A 70 -4.60 -1.70 -10.41
CA ALA A 70 -6.06 -1.71 -10.31
C ALA A 70 -6.56 -2.28 -8.96
N PHE A 71 -5.98 -3.39 -8.49
CA PHE A 71 -6.27 -3.93 -7.16
C PHE A 71 -5.85 -2.99 -6.03
N TRP A 72 -4.70 -2.33 -6.19
CA TRP A 72 -4.22 -1.37 -5.20
C TRP A 72 -5.15 -0.17 -5.07
N ILE A 73 -5.60 0.43 -6.18
CA ILE A 73 -6.55 1.57 -6.15
C ILE A 73 -7.86 1.17 -5.45
N PHE A 74 -8.35 -0.05 -5.65
CA PHE A 74 -9.55 -0.53 -4.96
C PHE A 74 -9.36 -0.52 -3.43
N GLY A 75 -8.25 -1.09 -2.94
CA GLY A 75 -7.92 -1.07 -1.51
C GLY A 75 -7.69 0.34 -0.98
N GLN A 76 -6.99 1.17 -1.76
CA GLN A 76 -6.71 2.57 -1.41
C GLN A 76 -7.99 3.40 -1.30
N SER A 77 -8.95 3.21 -2.20
CA SER A 77 -10.24 3.92 -2.15
C SER A 77 -11.02 3.60 -0.87
N GLY A 78 -11.02 2.33 -0.45
CA GLY A 78 -11.61 1.92 0.81
C GLY A 78 -10.92 2.58 2.01
N GLN A 79 -9.59 2.58 2.01
CA GLN A 79 -8.80 3.19 3.09
C GLN A 79 -9.05 4.71 3.19
N VAL A 80 -9.05 5.41 2.06
CA VAL A 80 -9.27 6.86 2.00
C VAL A 80 -10.68 7.23 2.48
N ARG A 81 -11.69 6.46 2.08
CA ARG A 81 -13.06 6.62 2.55
C ARG A 81 -13.19 6.36 4.05
N SER A 82 -12.46 5.38 4.58
CA SER A 82 -12.48 5.07 6.02
C SER A 82 -11.93 6.22 6.87
N TYR A 83 -11.00 7.04 6.34
CA TYR A 83 -10.54 8.23 7.06
C TYR A 83 -11.69 9.20 7.39
N ASP A 84 -12.71 9.30 6.54
CA ASP A 84 -13.88 10.15 6.78
C ASP A 84 -14.89 9.52 7.73
N ILE A 85 -15.04 8.19 7.68
CA ILE A 85 -16.06 7.48 8.46
C ILE A 85 -15.61 7.29 9.92
N ILE A 86 -14.38 6.81 10.13
CA ILE A 86 -13.89 6.40 11.46
C ILE A 86 -12.65 7.19 11.91
N GLY A 87 -12.17 8.14 11.10
CA GLY A 87 -11.01 8.97 11.39
C GLY A 87 -9.67 8.30 11.07
N VAL A 88 -8.64 9.11 10.87
CA VAL A 88 -7.27 8.67 10.54
C VAL A 88 -6.69 7.77 11.64
N SER A 89 -6.84 8.14 12.91
CA SER A 89 -6.24 7.45 14.06
C SER A 89 -6.78 6.03 14.28
N LYS A 90 -7.98 5.70 13.78
CA LYS A 90 -8.54 4.34 13.83
C LYS A 90 -8.33 3.60 12.51
N THR A 91 -8.46 4.29 11.39
CA THR A 91 -8.28 3.69 10.05
C THR A 91 -6.86 3.19 9.84
N MET A 92 -5.86 3.95 10.28
CA MET A 92 -4.45 3.61 10.08
C MET A 92 -4.07 2.28 10.76
N PRO A 93 -4.25 2.10 12.09
CA PRO A 93 -3.97 0.82 12.73
C PRO A 93 -4.80 -0.34 12.18
N LEU A 94 -6.08 -0.12 11.89
CA LEU A 94 -6.97 -1.15 11.36
C LEU A 94 -6.53 -1.62 9.98
N SER A 95 -6.28 -0.67 9.07
CA SER A 95 -5.86 -0.99 7.71
C SER A 95 -4.48 -1.64 7.68
N THR A 96 -3.52 -1.15 8.48
CA THR A 96 -2.21 -1.78 8.61
C THR A 96 -2.31 -3.19 9.19
N GLY A 97 -3.16 -3.41 10.20
CA GLY A 97 -3.41 -4.74 10.74
C GLY A 97 -3.99 -5.71 9.71
N LEU A 98 -5.02 -5.28 8.97
CA LEU A 98 -5.62 -6.07 7.89
C LEU A 98 -4.63 -6.35 6.74
N GLN A 99 -3.79 -5.38 6.39
CA GLN A 99 -2.74 -5.57 5.40
C GLN A 99 -1.73 -6.62 5.87
N LEU A 100 -1.25 -6.54 7.12
CA LEU A 100 -0.33 -7.52 7.68
C LEU A 100 -0.92 -8.92 7.68
N ILE A 101 -2.20 -9.07 8.06
CA ILE A 101 -2.90 -10.36 8.00
C ILE A 101 -3.00 -10.84 6.55
N GLY A 102 -3.46 -9.98 5.63
CA GLY A 102 -3.62 -10.31 4.21
C GLY A 102 -2.31 -10.72 3.54
N THR A 103 -1.23 -9.95 3.71
CA THR A 103 0.09 -10.27 3.17
C THR A 103 0.65 -11.55 3.79
N SER A 104 0.41 -11.78 5.08
CA SER A 104 0.83 -13.02 5.76
C SER A 104 0.08 -14.23 5.22
N LEU A 105 -1.24 -14.14 5.01
CA LEU A 105 -2.04 -15.21 4.42
C LEU A 105 -1.59 -15.52 2.99
N ILE A 106 -1.36 -14.50 2.16
CA ILE A 106 -0.80 -14.69 0.81
C ILE A 106 0.59 -15.34 0.90
N GLY A 107 1.45 -14.90 1.82
CA GLY A 107 2.74 -15.54 2.11
C GLY A 107 2.64 -17.04 2.40
N VAL A 108 1.71 -17.39 3.28
CA VAL A 108 1.46 -18.78 3.71
C VAL A 108 0.90 -19.63 2.56
N PHE A 109 -0.10 -19.12 1.83
CA PHE A 109 -0.83 -19.93 0.84
C PHE A 109 -0.21 -19.91 -0.56
N ALA A 110 0.32 -18.76 -1.00
CA ALA A 110 0.88 -18.61 -2.35
C ALA A 110 2.36 -19.00 -2.41
N PHE A 111 3.15 -18.68 -1.38
CA PHE A 111 4.59 -18.95 -1.35
C PHE A 111 4.97 -20.14 -0.45
N GLY A 112 4.03 -20.66 0.35
CA GLY A 112 4.26 -21.85 1.17
C GLY A 112 5.28 -21.66 2.29
N GLU A 113 5.67 -20.41 2.59
CA GLU A 113 6.83 -20.10 3.45
C GLU A 113 6.66 -20.53 4.92
N TRP A 114 5.43 -20.86 5.34
CA TRP A 114 5.09 -21.20 6.72
C TRP A 114 4.34 -22.53 6.80
N ALA A 115 5.11 -23.64 6.75
CA ALA A 115 4.57 -25.00 6.82
C ALA A 115 4.06 -25.42 8.23
N GLY A 116 4.37 -24.67 9.29
CA GLY A 116 3.99 -24.99 10.67
C GLY A 116 2.54 -24.61 11.03
N ILE A 117 1.78 -25.56 11.60
CA ILE A 117 0.35 -25.38 11.96
C ILE A 117 0.10 -24.24 12.96
N TRP A 118 1.07 -23.96 13.84
CA TRP A 118 1.02 -22.90 14.85
C TRP A 118 1.04 -21.49 14.24
N ASN A 119 1.82 -21.29 13.18
CA ASN A 119 1.92 -19.98 12.53
C ASN A 119 0.68 -19.67 11.69
N LYS A 120 0.04 -20.71 11.13
CA LYS A 120 -1.28 -20.59 10.50
C LYS A 120 -2.31 -20.14 11.53
N PHE A 121 -2.35 -20.79 12.70
CA PHE A 121 -3.31 -20.45 13.77
C PHE A 121 -3.19 -18.99 14.26
N LEU A 122 -1.96 -18.48 14.42
CA LEU A 122 -1.71 -17.10 14.86
C LEU A 122 -2.17 -16.03 13.87
N VAL A 123 -2.16 -16.32 12.56
CA VAL A 123 -2.68 -15.39 11.53
C VAL A 123 -4.22 -15.43 11.48
N PHE A 124 -4.84 -16.56 11.85
CA PHE A 124 -6.32 -16.69 11.91
C PHE A 124 -6.93 -16.11 13.19
N LEU A 125 -6.18 -16.06 14.30
CA LEU A 125 -6.70 -15.61 15.60
C LEU A 125 -7.28 -14.17 15.58
N PRO A 126 -6.66 -13.17 14.92
CA PRO A 126 -7.22 -11.82 14.83
C PRO A 126 -8.49 -11.71 13.95
N LEU A 127 -8.84 -12.74 13.18
CA LEU A 127 -10.05 -12.77 12.36
C LEU A 127 -11.29 -13.27 13.13
N LEU A 128 -11.08 -13.83 14.34
CA LEU A 128 -12.14 -14.43 15.17
C LEU A 128 -12.55 -13.56 16.38
N SER A 129 -11.89 -12.41 16.56
CA SER A 129 -12.10 -11.44 17.65
C SER A 129 -12.70 -10.14 17.14
#